data_AF-A0A803MKA7-F1
#
_entry.id   AF-A0A803MKA7-F1
#
_cell.length_a   1.000
_cell.length_b   1.000
_cell.length_c   1.000
_cell.angle_alpha   90.00
_cell.angle_beta   90.00
_cell.angle_gamma   90.00
#
_symmetry.space_group_name_H-M   'P 1'
#
loop_
_entity.id
_entity.type
_entity.pdbx_description
1 polymer ?
#
loop_
_entity_poly.entity_id
_entity_poly.type
_entity_poly.pdbx_seq_one_letter_code
_entity_poly.pdbx_strand_id
1 'polypeptide(L)'
;MAEAKDSIPIPMATAAAAAPRSSLSPPEFEMRLHVINRQKLVKSLQQHLADSNRPIQGIVLLQGGEEQNRYCTDHTELFRQESYFAYLFGVREPSFYGAVDVATGKSILFAPRLPAEYAVWLGQIKPISHFTERYKVDMVCYVDEMEEVLHSLYKGEDKSLLFLLHGLNTDSGNFSKPADFKGIENFKTDLSTLHPVLTECRVLKSKMELDIIQYANDISSEAHVEVMRNTNVGMKEYQLESLFLHHTYMYGGCRHCSYTCICATGDNSSVLHYGHAAAPNDRTFMDGDMALLDMGAEYYFYGSDITCSFPVNGKFTADQRLIYNAVLDAHNSVIAAMKPGVNWINMHKLAEKVILEALKKGNIITGDIQDMMALRLGAVFMPHGLGHLLGIDTHDPGGYPKGLERPKEPGLSSLRTARELKEDMVITVEPGCYFISALLIPAMESSETSRFFNADAIKRFVDFGGVRIESDVYVTSTGCKNMTNVPRETWEIEAVMAGAKWPIEKGLNHSQNGIANLHS
;
A
#
# COMPACT_ATOMS: atom_id res chain seq x y z
N MET A 1 -0.03 -69.98 -31.56
CA MET A 1 -1.22 -69.43 -30.87
C MET A 1 -0.69 -68.82 -29.57
N ALA A 2 -0.13 -67.61 -29.62
CA ALA A 2 -0.83 -66.31 -29.59
C ALA A 2 -1.56 -66.10 -28.26
N GLU A 3 -0.85 -65.58 -27.26
CA GLU A 3 -1.45 -64.91 -26.10
C GLU A 3 -1.10 -63.43 -26.18
N ALA A 4 -2.16 -62.62 -26.14
CA ALA A 4 -2.15 -61.18 -26.25
C ALA A 4 -1.54 -60.52 -25.00
N LYS A 5 -0.70 -59.52 -25.22
CA LYS A 5 -0.36 -58.51 -24.21
C LYS A 5 -0.95 -57.19 -24.67
N ASP A 6 -2.02 -56.77 -24.02
CA ASP A 6 -2.55 -55.41 -24.12
C ASP A 6 -1.53 -54.44 -23.52
N SER A 7 -0.91 -53.62 -24.38
CA SER A 7 -0.11 -52.47 -23.96
C SER A 7 -1.00 -51.24 -23.92
N ILE A 8 -1.31 -50.77 -22.71
CA ILE A 8 -1.94 -49.48 -22.45
C ILE A 8 -0.92 -48.39 -22.81
N PRO A 9 -1.23 -47.40 -23.67
CA PRO A 9 -0.32 -46.29 -23.94
C PRO A 9 -0.31 -45.34 -22.75
N ILE A 10 0.87 -45.18 -22.14
CA ILE A 10 1.14 -44.11 -21.17
C ILE A 10 1.05 -42.77 -21.93
N PRO A 11 0.26 -41.79 -21.47
CA PRO A 11 0.26 -40.48 -22.12
C PRO A 11 1.64 -39.86 -21.93
N MET A 12 2.28 -39.47 -23.04
CA MET A 12 3.44 -38.60 -22.98
C MET A 12 3.07 -37.36 -22.19
N ALA A 13 3.71 -37.17 -21.03
CA ALA A 13 3.66 -35.93 -20.29
C ALA A 13 4.07 -34.80 -21.25
N THR A 14 3.10 -33.96 -21.61
CA THR A 14 3.37 -32.66 -22.21
C THR A 14 4.29 -31.94 -21.25
N ALA A 15 5.52 -31.65 -21.67
CA ALA A 15 6.44 -30.83 -20.91
C ALA A 15 5.72 -29.54 -20.55
N ALA A 16 5.38 -29.36 -19.27
CA ALA A 16 4.92 -28.10 -18.76
C ALA A 16 5.99 -27.08 -19.12
N ALA A 17 5.66 -26.12 -19.99
CA ALA A 17 6.55 -25.00 -20.27
C ALA A 17 6.90 -24.38 -18.92
N ALA A 18 8.18 -24.42 -18.55
CA ALA A 18 8.64 -23.81 -17.31
C ALA A 18 8.14 -22.37 -17.29
N ALA A 19 7.44 -21.98 -16.22
CA ALA A 19 6.95 -20.62 -16.05
C ALA A 19 8.10 -19.64 -16.35
N PRO A 20 7.85 -18.55 -17.09
CA PRO A 20 8.90 -17.58 -17.39
C PRO A 20 9.46 -17.08 -16.05
N ARG A 21 10.76 -17.28 -15.85
CA ARG A 21 11.46 -16.80 -14.66
C ARG A 21 11.36 -15.27 -14.64
N SER A 22 10.95 -14.69 -13.53
CA SER A 22 11.04 -13.25 -13.29
C SER A 22 12.44 -12.75 -13.68
N SER A 23 12.48 -11.58 -14.31
CA SER A 23 13.75 -10.89 -14.57
C SER A 23 14.24 -10.07 -13.37
N LEU A 24 13.36 -9.88 -12.38
CA LEU A 24 13.65 -9.18 -11.15
C LEU A 24 14.42 -10.10 -10.20
N SER A 25 15.23 -9.48 -9.36
CA SER A 25 15.91 -10.16 -8.26
C SER A 25 15.92 -9.23 -7.06
N PRO A 26 15.79 -9.77 -5.83
CA PRO A 26 15.80 -8.95 -4.63
C PRO A 26 17.07 -8.12 -4.56
N PRO A 27 16.98 -6.77 -4.53
CA PRO A 27 18.15 -5.93 -4.43
C PRO A 27 18.78 -6.13 -3.05
N GLU A 28 20.11 -5.99 -2.99
CA GLU A 28 20.79 -5.93 -1.70
C GLU A 28 20.27 -4.72 -0.91
N PHE A 29 19.80 -4.97 0.31
CA PHE A 29 19.29 -3.91 1.17
C PHE A 29 20.42 -3.23 1.94
N GLU A 30 20.63 -1.94 1.67
CA GLU A 30 21.62 -1.13 2.37
C GLU A 30 21.08 -0.57 3.70
N MET A 31 21.57 -1.10 4.82
CA MET A 31 21.23 -0.63 6.18
C MET A 31 21.60 0.85 6.44
N ARG A 32 22.38 1.47 5.54
CA ARG A 32 22.67 2.92 5.56
C ARG A 32 21.41 3.78 5.47
N LEU A 33 20.32 3.28 4.85
CA LEU A 33 19.02 3.95 4.82
C LEU A 33 18.58 4.38 6.23
N HIS A 34 18.70 3.48 7.21
CA HIS A 34 18.29 3.76 8.58
C HIS A 34 19.18 4.78 9.29
N VAL A 35 20.47 4.86 8.92
CA VAL A 35 21.37 5.92 9.39
C VAL A 35 20.87 7.29 8.91
N ILE A 36 20.47 7.39 7.65
CA ILE A 36 19.91 8.61 7.06
C ILE A 36 18.61 8.99 7.78
N ASN A 37 17.74 8.03 8.06
CA ASN A 37 16.48 8.26 8.77
C ASN A 37 16.70 8.78 10.20
N ARG A 38 17.68 8.22 10.94
CA ARG A 38 18.07 8.75 12.26
C ARG A 38 18.64 10.15 12.18
N GLN A 39 19.50 10.44 11.21
CA GLN A 39 20.05 11.79 10.98
C GLN A 39 18.94 12.80 10.66
N LYS A 40 17.98 12.40 9.82
CA LYS A 40 16.80 13.20 9.50
C LYS A 40 15.96 13.50 10.73
N LEU A 41 15.66 12.48 11.55
CA LEU A 41 14.95 12.66 12.81
C LEU A 41 15.68 13.63 13.73
N VAL A 42 16.97 13.41 13.96
CA VAL A 42 17.79 14.24 14.85
C VAL A 42 17.74 15.70 14.39
N LYS A 43 17.98 15.97 13.11
CA LYS A 43 17.90 17.33 12.56
C LYS A 43 16.52 17.97 12.79
N SER A 44 15.44 17.24 12.48
CA SER A 44 14.06 17.73 12.63
C SER A 44 13.71 17.98 14.10
N LEU A 45 14.14 17.12 15.02
CA LEU A 45 13.88 17.24 16.44
C LEU A 45 14.70 18.36 17.07
N GLN A 46 15.96 18.52 16.70
CA GLN A 46 16.81 19.64 17.11
C GLN A 46 16.19 20.98 16.69
N GLN A 47 15.72 21.08 15.44
CA GLN A 47 15.03 22.27 14.95
C GLN A 47 13.74 22.53 15.74
N HIS A 48 12.91 21.52 15.95
CA HIS A 48 11.66 21.65 16.70
C HIS A 48 11.88 22.12 18.15
N LEU A 49 12.90 21.59 18.83
CA LEU A 49 13.28 22.01 20.17
C LEU A 49 13.80 23.45 20.18
N ALA A 50 14.65 23.82 19.23
CA ALA A 50 15.16 25.18 19.08
C ALA A 50 14.03 26.20 18.84
N ASP A 51 13.10 25.91 17.92
CA ASP A 51 11.95 26.77 17.62
C ASP A 51 11.02 26.93 18.84
N SER A 52 11.00 25.95 19.73
CA SER A 52 10.23 25.97 20.98
C SER A 52 11.02 26.50 22.19
N ASN A 53 12.23 27.05 21.98
CA ASN A 53 13.16 27.48 23.04
C ASN A 53 13.46 26.41 24.10
N ARG A 54 13.48 25.13 23.70
CA ARG A 54 13.82 23.99 24.55
C ARG A 54 15.29 23.62 24.35
N PRO A 55 16.00 23.16 25.41
CA PRO A 55 17.37 22.70 25.27
C PRO A 55 17.47 21.52 24.27
N ILE A 56 18.51 21.51 23.44
CA ILE A 56 18.80 20.42 22.50
C ILE A 56 19.45 19.27 23.30
N GLN A 57 18.61 18.58 24.07
CA GLN A 57 19.00 17.48 24.94
C GLN A 57 17.84 16.50 25.12
N GLY A 58 18.17 15.28 25.48
CA GLY A 58 17.24 14.16 25.68
C GLY A 58 17.54 12.99 24.75
N ILE A 59 16.86 11.88 24.99
CA ILE A 59 17.05 10.62 24.26
C ILE A 59 15.72 10.22 23.66
N VAL A 60 15.68 9.99 22.35
CA VAL A 60 14.58 9.26 21.72
C VAL A 60 14.71 7.80 22.13
N LEU A 61 13.65 7.20 22.67
CA LEU A 61 13.60 5.78 22.99
C LEU A 61 12.39 5.13 22.33
N LEU A 62 12.64 4.09 21.55
CA LEU A 62 11.62 3.24 20.92
C LEU A 62 11.76 1.80 21.40
N GLN A 63 10.61 1.15 21.59
CA GLN A 63 10.50 -0.29 21.83
C GLN A 63 10.08 -0.96 20.52
N GLY A 64 10.83 -1.96 20.08
CA GLY A 64 10.47 -2.80 18.96
C GLY A 64 9.31 -3.75 19.31
N GLY A 65 8.72 -4.35 18.28
CA GLY A 65 7.68 -5.34 18.40
C GLY A 65 8.17 -6.63 19.09
N GLU A 66 7.23 -7.35 19.67
CA GLU A 66 7.43 -8.63 20.34
C GLU A 66 6.73 -9.74 19.55
N GLU A 67 7.24 -10.96 19.63
CA GLU A 67 6.53 -12.13 19.08
C GLU A 67 5.19 -12.33 19.79
N GLN A 68 4.17 -12.71 19.02
CA GLN A 68 2.85 -13.00 19.54
C GLN A 68 2.45 -14.43 19.21
N ASN A 69 1.82 -15.07 20.18
CA ASN A 69 1.21 -16.37 19.97
C ASN A 69 -0.27 -16.22 19.63
N ARG A 70 -0.79 -17.20 18.90
CA ARG A 70 -2.23 -17.30 18.65
C ARG A 70 -2.96 -17.63 19.95
N TYR A 71 -3.58 -16.60 20.53
CA TYR A 71 -4.28 -16.67 21.81
C TYR A 71 -3.40 -17.29 22.91
N CYS A 72 -3.84 -18.39 23.53
CA CYS A 72 -3.13 -19.10 24.60
C CYS A 72 -2.31 -20.31 24.12
N THR A 73 -2.08 -20.44 22.81
CA THR A 73 -1.29 -21.56 22.24
C THR A 73 0.20 -21.24 22.17
N ASP A 74 1.01 -22.19 21.72
CA ASP A 74 2.44 -22.03 21.38
C ASP A 74 2.67 -21.73 19.89
N HIS A 75 1.61 -21.53 19.10
CA HIS A 75 1.72 -21.16 17.71
C HIS A 75 2.11 -19.68 17.57
N THR A 76 3.37 -19.41 17.28
CA THR A 76 3.88 -18.06 17.01
C THR A 76 3.55 -17.64 15.58
N GLU A 77 2.88 -16.50 15.44
CA GLU A 77 2.64 -15.90 14.12
C GLU A 77 3.95 -15.35 13.55
N LEU A 78 4.02 -15.22 12.22
CA LEU A 78 5.21 -14.65 11.59
C LEU A 78 5.42 -13.21 12.06
N PHE A 79 6.59 -12.93 12.66
CA PHE A 79 6.92 -11.61 13.18
C PHE A 79 7.18 -10.58 12.07
N ARG A 80 6.52 -9.43 12.17
CA ARG A 80 6.76 -8.20 11.42
C ARG A 80 6.95 -7.05 12.41
N GLN A 81 8.01 -6.26 12.21
CA GLN A 81 8.42 -5.20 13.12
C GLN A 81 7.41 -4.05 13.23
N GLU A 82 7.43 -3.32 14.36
CA GLU A 82 6.73 -2.04 14.51
C GLU A 82 7.32 -0.98 13.56
N SER A 83 6.46 -0.24 12.86
CA SER A 83 6.84 0.58 11.70
C SER A 83 7.77 1.75 12.03
N TYR A 84 7.59 2.44 13.17
CA TYR A 84 8.50 3.53 13.57
C TYR A 84 9.87 3.01 14.00
N PHE A 85 9.92 1.86 14.67
CA PHE A 85 11.15 1.17 15.02
C PHE A 85 11.89 0.67 13.78
N ALA A 86 11.17 0.03 12.86
CA ALA A 86 11.69 -0.41 11.56
C ALA A 86 12.27 0.76 10.76
N TYR A 87 11.57 1.90 10.72
CA TYR A 87 12.02 3.11 10.02
C TYR A 87 13.40 3.60 10.50
N LEU A 88 13.63 3.64 11.82
CA LEU A 88 14.88 4.16 12.39
C LEU A 88 16.02 3.14 12.48
N PHE A 89 15.72 1.84 12.57
CA PHE A 89 16.75 0.83 12.88
C PHE A 89 16.84 -0.33 11.88
N GLY A 90 15.79 -0.64 11.13
CA GLY A 90 15.78 -1.77 10.18
C GLY A 90 15.86 -3.15 10.82
N VAL A 91 15.69 -3.22 12.14
CA VAL A 91 15.85 -4.43 12.94
C VAL A 91 14.69 -5.39 12.69
N ARG A 92 15.03 -6.64 12.37
CA ARG A 92 14.06 -7.69 12.02
C ARG A 92 13.79 -8.65 13.17
N GLU A 93 14.64 -8.64 14.19
CA GLU A 93 14.51 -9.43 15.39
C GLU A 93 13.50 -8.80 16.36
N PRO A 94 12.74 -9.63 17.11
CA PRO A 94 11.77 -9.15 18.10
C PRO A 94 12.44 -8.71 19.41
N SER A 95 11.72 -7.92 20.20
CA SER A 95 12.07 -7.54 21.58
C SER A 95 13.35 -6.70 21.72
N PHE A 96 13.74 -5.99 20.66
CA PHE A 96 14.81 -5.00 20.69
C PHE A 96 14.29 -3.64 21.16
N TYR A 97 15.16 -2.84 21.77
CA TYR A 97 14.94 -1.40 21.97
C TYR A 97 15.99 -0.60 21.22
N GLY A 98 15.69 0.67 20.95
CA GLY A 98 16.53 1.53 20.15
C GLY A 98 16.48 2.95 20.68
N ALA A 99 17.65 3.54 20.89
CA ALA A 99 17.80 4.89 21.40
C ALA A 99 18.61 5.76 20.44
N VAL A 100 18.28 7.04 20.40
CA VAL A 100 19.04 8.08 19.68
C VAL A 100 19.22 9.28 20.57
N ASP A 101 20.46 9.62 20.90
CA ASP A 101 20.76 10.85 21.63
C ASP A 101 20.54 12.07 20.73
N VAL A 102 19.69 13.00 21.17
CA VAL A 102 19.26 14.14 20.34
C VAL A 102 20.39 15.14 20.11
N ALA A 103 21.32 15.28 21.07
CA ALA A 103 22.41 16.23 20.98
C ALA A 103 23.49 15.77 19.99
N THR A 104 23.89 14.50 20.07
CA THR A 104 25.02 13.97 19.30
C THR A 104 24.61 13.15 18.07
N GLY A 105 23.36 12.70 18.01
CA GLY A 105 22.87 11.77 17.01
C GLY A 105 23.36 10.32 17.19
N LYS A 106 24.07 10.03 18.29
CA LYS A 106 24.55 8.67 18.59
C LYS A 106 23.37 7.72 18.78
N SER A 107 23.44 6.60 18.08
CA SER A 107 22.43 5.56 18.05
C SER A 107 22.88 4.33 18.83
N ILE A 108 21.97 3.82 19.66
CA ILE A 108 22.21 2.66 20.52
C ILE A 108 21.09 1.67 20.28
N LEU A 109 21.45 0.39 20.16
CA LEU A 109 20.50 -0.69 20.09
C LEU A 109 20.62 -1.57 21.35
N PHE A 110 19.50 -1.99 21.91
CA PHE A 110 19.46 -2.91 23.05
C PHE A 110 18.91 -4.25 22.59
N ALA A 111 19.77 -5.28 22.58
CA ALA A 111 19.42 -6.63 22.18
C ALA A 111 18.95 -7.46 23.39
N PRO A 112 17.96 -8.35 23.25
CA PRO A 112 17.61 -9.28 24.31
C PRO A 112 18.78 -10.24 24.58
N ARG A 113 19.04 -10.53 25.86
CA ARG A 113 20.02 -11.55 26.24
C ARG A 113 19.38 -12.92 26.12
N LEU A 114 19.82 -13.71 25.15
CA LEU A 114 19.22 -14.99 24.82
C LEU A 114 19.84 -16.13 25.67
N PRO A 115 19.03 -17.09 26.16
CA PRO A 115 19.53 -18.25 26.89
C PRO A 115 20.23 -19.24 25.93
N ALA A 116 21.07 -20.12 26.46
CA ALA A 116 21.79 -21.13 25.66
C ALA A 116 20.87 -22.03 24.82
N GLU A 117 19.66 -22.31 25.32
CA GLU A 117 18.64 -23.10 24.60
C GLU A 117 18.22 -22.46 23.27
N TYR A 118 18.30 -21.13 23.13
CA TYR A 118 18.04 -20.46 21.86
C TYR A 118 18.90 -21.03 20.72
N ALA A 119 20.17 -21.35 21.01
CA ALA A 119 21.09 -21.95 20.05
C ALA A 119 20.64 -23.31 19.52
N VAL A 120 19.86 -24.05 20.32
CA VAL A 120 19.33 -25.38 19.98
C VAL A 120 18.08 -25.25 19.11
N TRP A 121 17.18 -24.33 19.46
CA TRP A 121 15.83 -24.27 18.87
C TRP A 121 15.69 -23.25 17.74
N LEU A 122 16.31 -22.08 17.87
CA LEU A 122 16.06 -20.91 17.03
C LEU A 122 17.27 -20.49 16.18
N GLY A 123 18.46 -20.99 16.53
CA GLY A 123 19.68 -20.83 15.76
C GLY A 123 20.77 -20.04 16.49
N GLN A 124 21.86 -19.73 15.79
CA GLN A 124 23.06 -19.17 16.40
C GLN A 124 22.77 -17.88 17.20
N ILE A 125 23.16 -17.86 18.48
CA ILE A 125 23.21 -16.63 19.29
C ILE A 125 24.30 -15.72 18.72
N LYS A 126 23.90 -14.58 18.17
CA LYS A 126 24.82 -13.62 17.56
C LYS A 126 25.48 -12.75 18.65
N PRO A 127 26.79 -12.46 18.55
CA PRO A 127 27.45 -11.52 19.47
C PRO A 127 26.96 -10.09 19.20
N ILE A 128 27.03 -9.20 20.20
CA ILE A 128 26.62 -7.79 20.06
C ILE A 128 27.31 -7.06 18.89
N SER A 129 28.57 -7.41 18.58
CA SER A 129 29.33 -6.85 17.45
C SER A 129 28.68 -7.14 16.09
N HIS A 130 27.98 -8.28 15.95
CA HIS A 130 27.21 -8.60 14.76
C HIS A 130 26.11 -7.57 14.53
N PHE A 131 25.37 -7.22 15.58
CA PHE A 131 24.27 -6.25 15.49
C PHE A 131 24.80 -4.84 15.25
N THR A 132 25.95 -4.46 15.84
CA THR A 132 26.61 -3.17 15.58
C THR A 132 26.95 -3.04 14.09
N GLU A 133 27.61 -4.05 13.53
CA GLU A 133 28.03 -4.05 12.13
C GLU A 133 26.85 -4.10 11.16
N ARG A 134 25.84 -4.93 11.46
CA ARG A 134 24.64 -5.13 10.64
C ARG A 134 23.77 -3.88 10.59
N TYR A 135 23.38 -3.33 11.75
CA TYR A 135 22.41 -2.24 11.85
C TYR A 135 23.03 -0.84 11.79
N LYS A 136 24.36 -0.77 11.62
CA LYS A 136 25.12 0.48 11.48
C LYS A 136 24.79 1.46 12.60
N VAL A 137 24.70 0.96 13.82
CA VAL A 137 24.50 1.75 15.06
C VAL A 137 25.84 1.99 15.73
N ASP A 138 25.92 3.02 16.57
CA ASP A 138 27.17 3.40 17.23
C ASP A 138 27.50 2.46 18.41
N MET A 139 26.48 1.89 19.05
CA MET A 139 26.65 0.99 20.18
C MET A 139 25.53 -0.05 20.24
N VAL A 140 25.85 -1.24 20.76
CA VAL A 140 24.87 -2.28 21.10
C VAL A 140 25.11 -2.74 22.53
N CYS A 141 24.06 -2.73 23.35
CA CYS A 141 24.05 -3.23 24.73
C CYS A 141 22.95 -4.28 24.89
N TYR A 142 22.84 -4.91 26.06
CA TYR A 142 21.70 -5.78 26.34
C TYR A 142 20.52 -5.00 26.93
N VAL A 143 19.29 -5.48 26.71
CA VAL A 143 18.07 -4.88 27.28
C VAL A 143 18.13 -4.81 28.81
N ASP A 144 18.72 -5.82 29.46
CA ASP A 144 18.88 -5.86 30.92
C ASP A 144 19.91 -4.85 31.48
N GLU A 145 20.68 -4.19 30.61
CA GLU A 145 21.65 -3.14 30.93
C GLU A 145 21.11 -1.73 30.60
N MET A 146 19.90 -1.63 30.04
CA MET A 146 19.40 -0.40 29.40
C MET A 146 19.29 0.78 30.37
N GLU A 147 18.79 0.56 31.59
CA GLU A 147 18.66 1.62 32.61
C GLU A 147 20.02 2.28 32.92
N GLU A 148 21.05 1.47 33.20
CA GLU A 148 22.40 1.94 33.53
C GLU A 148 23.02 2.69 32.34
N VAL A 149 22.90 2.12 31.14
CA VAL A 149 23.43 2.73 29.92
C VAL A 149 22.78 4.09 29.66
N LEU A 150 21.44 4.18 29.71
CA LEU A 150 20.72 5.44 29.48
C LEU A 150 21.09 6.51 30.51
N HIS A 151 21.26 6.15 31.78
CA HIS A 151 21.77 7.07 32.81
C HIS A 151 23.19 7.57 32.51
N SER A 152 24.07 6.69 32.03
CA SER A 152 25.47 7.03 31.76
C SER A 152 25.65 8.07 30.64
N LEU A 153 24.67 8.21 29.73
CA LEU A 153 24.70 9.16 28.62
C LEU A 153 24.56 10.62 29.08
N TYR A 154 24.00 10.85 30.27
CA TYR A 154 23.80 12.19 30.83
C TYR A 154 24.51 12.30 32.18
N LYS A 155 25.50 13.19 32.24
CA LYS A 155 26.30 13.45 33.45
C LYS A 155 25.75 14.58 34.33
N GLY A 156 24.48 14.94 34.17
CA GLY A 156 23.82 16.01 34.93
C GLY A 156 23.20 15.53 36.25
N GLU A 157 22.96 16.44 37.18
CA GLU A 157 22.26 16.15 38.46
C GLU A 157 20.75 15.91 38.28
N ASP A 158 20.20 16.23 37.11
CA ASP A 158 18.78 16.13 36.79
C ASP A 158 18.43 14.79 36.12
N LYS A 159 17.22 14.27 36.36
CA LYS A 159 16.70 13.07 35.65
C LYS A 159 16.75 13.29 34.13
N SER A 160 17.31 12.32 33.42
CA SER A 160 17.41 12.33 31.95
C SER A 160 16.02 12.36 31.30
N LEU A 161 15.88 13.11 30.21
CA LEU A 161 14.63 13.23 29.46
C LEU A 161 14.57 12.16 28.35
N LEU A 162 13.52 11.36 28.36
CA LEU A 162 13.17 10.43 27.30
C LEU A 162 12.02 10.98 26.45
N PHE A 163 12.23 11.08 25.15
CA PHE A 163 11.17 11.30 24.16
C PHE A 163 10.63 9.94 23.73
N LEU A 164 9.37 9.66 24.08
CA LEU A 164 8.71 8.38 23.79
C LEU A 164 7.66 8.56 22.69
N LEU A 165 7.45 7.49 21.91
CA LEU A 165 6.50 7.51 20.81
C LEU A 165 5.07 7.33 21.32
N HIS A 166 4.33 8.43 21.39
CA HIS A 166 2.91 8.39 21.73
C HIS A 166 2.13 9.38 20.86
N GLY A 167 1.25 8.87 20.01
CA GLY A 167 0.37 9.71 19.20
C GLY A 167 -0.66 8.90 18.44
N LEU A 168 -1.69 9.61 17.98
CA LEU A 168 -2.85 9.05 17.31
C LEU A 168 -2.52 8.73 15.84
N ASN A 169 -2.73 7.48 15.43
CA ASN A 169 -2.85 7.12 14.03
C ASN A 169 -4.24 7.53 13.52
N THR A 170 -4.28 8.36 12.49
CA THR A 170 -5.51 9.04 12.04
C THR A 170 -6.44 8.20 11.17
N ASP A 171 -6.05 6.96 10.86
CA ASP A 171 -6.84 6.00 10.08
C ASP A 171 -7.45 4.91 10.96
N SER A 172 -6.67 4.37 11.91
CA SER A 172 -7.13 3.35 12.85
C SER A 172 -7.78 3.92 14.12
N GLY A 173 -7.49 5.18 14.48
CA GLY A 173 -7.90 5.76 15.76
C GLY A 173 -7.09 5.26 16.97
N ASN A 174 -6.08 4.41 16.75
CA ASN A 174 -5.24 3.87 17.82
C ASN A 174 -4.09 4.81 18.16
N PHE A 175 -3.67 4.80 19.43
CA PHE A 175 -2.45 5.47 19.87
C PHE A 175 -1.26 4.52 19.79
N SER A 176 -0.11 5.04 19.35
CA SER A 176 1.15 4.31 19.48
C SER A 176 1.48 4.06 20.94
N LYS A 177 2.00 2.86 21.22
CA LYS A 177 2.41 2.45 22.56
C LYS A 177 3.79 3.06 22.88
N PRO A 178 3.92 3.89 23.92
CA PRO A 178 5.23 4.39 24.34
C PRO A 178 6.11 3.22 24.82
N ALA A 179 7.42 3.36 24.64
CA ALA A 179 8.38 2.38 25.16
C ALA A 179 8.26 2.30 26.69
N ASP A 180 8.33 1.07 27.21
CA ASP A 180 8.26 0.78 28.64
C ASP A 180 9.37 -0.20 29.04
N PHE A 181 9.95 -0.01 30.22
CA PHE A 181 10.97 -0.89 30.78
C PHE A 181 11.11 -0.69 32.30
N LYS A 182 11.65 -1.70 32.99
CA LYS A 182 11.93 -1.60 34.43
C LYS A 182 12.94 -0.48 34.71
N GLY A 183 12.58 0.48 35.56
CA GLY A 183 13.43 1.62 35.90
C GLY A 183 13.09 2.90 35.11
N ILE A 184 12.12 2.87 34.18
CA ILE A 184 11.72 4.04 33.40
C ILE A 184 11.22 5.20 34.29
N GLU A 185 10.69 4.91 35.48
CA GLU A 185 10.26 5.89 36.48
C GLU A 185 11.42 6.77 37.01
N ASN A 186 12.67 6.35 36.79
CA ASN A 186 13.88 7.11 37.10
C ASN A 186 14.19 8.20 36.06
N PHE A 187 13.39 8.29 34.99
CA PHE A 187 13.54 9.26 33.91
C PHE A 187 12.39 10.28 33.88
N LYS A 188 12.63 11.44 33.28
CA LYS A 188 11.55 12.34 32.83
C LYS A 188 11.09 11.85 31.46
N THR A 189 9.79 11.89 31.18
CA THR A 189 9.24 11.42 29.89
C THR A 189 8.46 12.52 29.17
N ASP A 190 8.65 12.62 27.87
CA ASP A 190 7.88 13.45 26.95
C ASP A 190 7.13 12.54 25.96
N LEU A 191 5.80 12.65 25.96
CA LEU A 191 4.90 11.83 25.13
C LEU A 191 4.33 12.60 23.93
N SER A 192 4.68 13.88 23.74
CA SER A 192 3.99 14.74 22.76
C SER A 192 4.88 15.22 21.63
N THR A 193 6.20 15.21 21.83
CA THR A 193 7.16 15.79 20.88
C THR A 193 7.55 14.82 19.77
N LEU A 194 7.84 13.55 20.12
CA LEU A 194 8.44 12.62 19.17
C LEU A 194 7.52 12.26 18.02
N HIS A 195 6.27 11.88 18.32
CA HIS A 195 5.32 11.40 17.32
C HIS A 195 5.16 12.39 16.14
N PRO A 196 4.73 13.65 16.32
CA PRO A 196 4.53 14.55 15.18
C PRO A 196 5.81 14.80 14.36
N VAL A 197 6.97 14.89 15.01
CA VAL A 197 8.26 15.10 14.32
C VAL A 197 8.68 13.88 13.51
N LEU A 198 8.58 12.69 14.10
CA LEU A 198 8.96 11.44 13.44
C LEU A 198 7.96 11.05 12.35
N THR A 199 6.67 11.28 12.55
CA THR A 199 5.65 11.10 11.50
C THR A 199 5.95 11.96 10.27
N GLU A 200 6.27 13.25 10.44
CA GLU A 200 6.61 14.12 9.30
C GLU A 200 7.90 13.67 8.60
N CYS A 201 8.84 13.05 9.33
CA CYS A 201 10.00 12.41 8.71
C CYS A 201 9.60 11.24 7.80
N ARG A 202 8.59 10.43 8.15
CA ARG A 202 8.10 9.33 7.32
C ARG A 202 7.31 9.79 6.09
N VAL A 203 6.62 10.94 6.18
CA VAL A 203 5.82 11.48 5.07
C VAL A 203 6.66 11.70 3.81
N LEU A 204 7.87 12.25 3.98
CA LEU A 204 8.78 12.62 2.89
C LEU A 204 9.84 11.52 2.71
N LYS A 205 9.90 10.85 1.56
CA LYS A 205 10.76 9.69 1.36
C LYS A 205 12.15 10.12 0.89
N SER A 206 13.19 9.56 1.50
CA SER A 206 14.56 9.69 0.97
C SER A 206 14.72 8.88 -0.32
N LYS A 207 15.76 9.18 -1.10
CA LYS A 207 16.03 8.45 -2.36
C LYS A 207 16.14 6.93 -2.16
N MET A 208 16.77 6.49 -1.07
CA MET A 208 16.92 5.06 -0.77
C MET A 208 15.57 4.41 -0.41
N GLU A 209 14.66 5.14 0.23
CA GLU A 209 13.30 4.64 0.49
C GLU A 209 12.51 4.50 -0.81
N LEU A 210 12.62 5.48 -1.70
CA LEU A 210 11.98 5.43 -3.02
C LEU A 210 12.46 4.25 -3.86
N ASP A 211 13.74 3.88 -3.78
CA ASP A 211 14.27 2.73 -4.51
C ASP A 211 13.66 1.40 -4.04
N ILE A 212 13.35 1.29 -2.75
CA ILE A 212 12.76 0.09 -2.17
C ILE A 212 11.26 0.03 -2.47
N ILE A 213 10.55 1.16 -2.35
CA ILE A 213 9.14 1.25 -2.76
C ILE A 213 9.01 0.98 -4.27
N GLN A 214 9.96 1.45 -5.08
CA GLN A 214 10.00 1.15 -6.52
C GLN A 214 10.17 -0.35 -6.75
N TYR A 215 11.08 -1.00 -6.03
CA TYR A 215 11.24 -2.45 -6.15
C TYR A 215 9.98 -3.23 -5.73
N ALA A 216 9.32 -2.84 -4.63
CA ALA A 216 8.04 -3.42 -4.22
C ALA A 216 6.97 -3.24 -5.31
N ASN A 217 6.92 -2.07 -5.95
CA ASN A 217 6.05 -1.81 -7.10
C ASN A 217 6.38 -2.68 -8.31
N ASP A 218 7.66 -2.84 -8.63
CA ASP A 218 8.11 -3.58 -9.81
C ASP A 218 7.71 -5.05 -9.70
N ILE A 219 7.96 -5.68 -8.54
CA ILE A 219 7.59 -7.08 -8.33
C ILE A 219 6.07 -7.28 -8.22
N SER A 220 5.34 -6.37 -7.57
CA SER A 220 3.88 -6.42 -7.50
C SER A 220 3.25 -6.22 -8.89
N SER A 221 3.81 -5.32 -9.70
CA SER A 221 3.37 -5.10 -11.08
C SER A 221 3.58 -6.35 -11.94
N GLU A 222 4.75 -7.00 -11.83
CA GLU A 222 5.01 -8.26 -12.53
C GLU A 222 4.05 -9.37 -12.08
N ALA A 223 3.77 -9.46 -10.78
CA ALA A 223 2.81 -10.42 -10.22
C ALA A 223 1.38 -10.17 -10.71
N HIS A 224 0.91 -8.92 -10.78
CA HIS A 224 -0.38 -8.56 -11.37
C HIS A 224 -0.49 -8.95 -12.84
N VAL A 225 0.58 -8.79 -13.61
CA VAL A 225 0.64 -9.23 -15.02
C VAL A 225 0.54 -10.75 -15.13
N GLU A 226 1.24 -11.50 -14.28
CA GLU A 226 1.13 -12.97 -14.24
C GLU A 226 -0.27 -13.42 -13.82
N VAL A 227 -0.89 -12.72 -12.87
CA VAL A 227 -2.28 -12.97 -12.46
C VAL A 227 -3.25 -12.76 -13.63
N MET A 228 -3.14 -11.64 -14.36
CA MET A 228 -3.96 -11.40 -15.56
C MET A 228 -3.79 -12.49 -16.61
N ARG A 229 -2.55 -12.93 -16.88
CA ARG A 229 -2.26 -14.01 -17.85
C ARG A 229 -2.87 -15.36 -17.48
N ASN A 230 -2.96 -15.66 -16.19
CA ASN A 230 -3.41 -16.96 -15.70
C ASN A 230 -4.89 -16.97 -15.28
N THR A 231 -5.59 -15.84 -15.39
CA THR A 231 -7.03 -15.77 -15.07
C THR A 231 -7.84 -16.56 -16.09
N ASN A 232 -8.72 -17.43 -15.61
CA ASN A 232 -9.67 -18.18 -16.44
C ASN A 232 -11.03 -18.31 -15.74
N VAL A 233 -12.11 -18.32 -16.53
CA VAL A 233 -13.46 -18.65 -16.03
C VAL A 233 -13.44 -19.99 -15.30
N GLY A 234 -14.13 -20.06 -14.16
CA GLY A 234 -14.22 -21.26 -13.31
C GLY A 234 -13.15 -21.36 -12.22
N MET A 235 -12.13 -20.49 -12.21
CA MET A 235 -11.21 -20.38 -11.07
C MET A 235 -11.89 -19.75 -9.84
N LYS A 236 -11.27 -19.93 -8.67
CA LYS A 236 -11.63 -19.24 -7.44
C LYS A 236 -10.76 -18.00 -7.25
N GLU A 237 -11.32 -16.97 -6.62
CA GLU A 237 -10.62 -15.74 -6.23
C GLU A 237 -9.31 -16.02 -5.49
N TYR A 238 -9.31 -16.90 -4.48
CA TYR A 238 -8.10 -17.26 -3.72
C TYR A 238 -6.99 -17.90 -4.56
N GLN A 239 -7.30 -18.44 -5.74
CA GLN A 239 -6.27 -19.03 -6.61
C GLN A 239 -5.40 -17.94 -7.24
N LEU A 240 -5.99 -16.78 -7.56
CA LEU A 240 -5.22 -15.62 -8.04
C LEU A 240 -4.47 -14.93 -6.91
N GLU A 241 -5.06 -14.82 -5.71
CA GLU A 241 -4.35 -14.41 -4.50
C GLU A 241 -3.11 -15.28 -4.28
N SER A 242 -3.28 -16.61 -4.32
CA SER A 242 -2.17 -17.55 -4.15
C SER A 242 -1.09 -17.39 -5.21
N LEU A 243 -1.45 -17.08 -6.46
CA LEU A 243 -0.49 -16.86 -7.55
C LEU A 243 0.30 -15.57 -7.32
N PHE A 244 -0.37 -14.48 -6.92
CA PHE A 244 0.28 -13.22 -6.60
C PHE A 244 1.28 -13.37 -5.45
N LEU A 245 0.84 -13.98 -4.34
CA LEU A 245 1.69 -14.23 -3.17
C LEU A 245 2.85 -15.15 -3.49
N HIS A 246 2.63 -16.18 -4.32
CA HIS A 246 3.69 -17.04 -4.79
C HIS A 246 4.74 -16.26 -5.58
N HIS A 247 4.32 -15.46 -6.56
CA HIS A 247 5.23 -14.71 -7.43
C HIS A 247 6.09 -13.72 -6.64
N THR A 248 5.43 -12.90 -5.82
CA THR A 248 6.08 -11.86 -5.01
C THR A 248 7.05 -12.45 -3.98
N TYR A 249 6.76 -13.62 -3.40
CA TYR A 249 7.70 -14.24 -2.48
C TYR A 249 8.82 -15.00 -3.22
N MET A 250 8.47 -15.86 -4.19
CA MET A 250 9.41 -16.73 -4.89
C MET A 250 10.49 -15.94 -5.64
N TYR A 251 10.10 -14.87 -6.33
CA TYR A 251 11.02 -14.05 -7.13
C TYR A 251 11.40 -12.74 -6.44
N GLY A 252 10.47 -12.18 -5.66
CA GLY A 252 10.67 -10.89 -5.01
C GLY A 252 11.35 -10.92 -3.65
N GLY A 253 11.35 -12.07 -2.97
CA GLY A 253 11.76 -12.17 -1.57
C GLY A 253 10.78 -11.50 -0.59
N CYS A 254 9.59 -11.13 -1.05
CA CYS A 254 8.55 -10.47 -0.26
C CYS A 254 7.81 -11.51 0.58
N ARG A 255 8.31 -11.78 1.79
CA ARG A 255 7.70 -12.75 2.71
C ARG A 255 6.35 -12.28 3.27
N HIS A 256 6.15 -10.96 3.34
CA HIS A 256 4.90 -10.33 3.75
C HIS A 256 4.22 -9.66 2.56
N CYS A 257 2.91 -9.53 2.67
CA CYS A 257 2.07 -8.69 1.83
C CYS A 257 1.75 -7.42 2.63
N SER A 258 1.60 -6.27 1.97
CA SER A 258 1.33 -5.00 2.64
C SER A 258 -0.03 -4.98 3.34
N TYR A 259 -0.98 -5.77 2.85
CA TYR A 259 -2.33 -5.97 3.40
C TYR A 259 -2.90 -7.31 2.90
N THR A 260 -4.05 -7.71 3.43
CA THR A 260 -4.78 -8.88 2.92
C THR A 260 -5.20 -8.64 1.47
N CYS A 261 -4.84 -9.55 0.57
CA CYS A 261 -5.19 -9.43 -0.85
C CYS A 261 -6.71 -9.36 -1.05
N ILE A 262 -7.15 -8.40 -1.86
CA ILE A 262 -8.54 -8.24 -2.26
C ILE A 262 -8.67 -8.81 -3.67
N CYS A 263 -9.25 -10.00 -3.81
CA CYS A 263 -9.49 -10.64 -5.10
C CYS A 263 -10.99 -10.71 -5.34
N ALA A 264 -11.57 -9.65 -5.91
CA ALA A 264 -13.02 -9.54 -6.03
C ALA A 264 -13.48 -9.72 -7.48
N THR A 265 -14.52 -10.51 -7.70
CA THR A 265 -15.13 -10.73 -9.03
C THR A 265 -16.63 -10.52 -9.04
N GLY A 266 -17.16 -10.07 -10.18
CA GLY A 266 -18.58 -9.76 -10.32
C GLY A 266 -19.02 -8.69 -9.33
N ASP A 267 -20.14 -8.90 -8.65
CA ASP A 267 -20.71 -8.03 -7.63
C ASP A 267 -19.78 -7.77 -6.44
N ASN A 268 -18.91 -8.73 -6.07
CA ASN A 268 -17.92 -8.55 -5.01
C ASN A 268 -16.97 -7.37 -5.28
N SER A 269 -16.74 -6.99 -6.54
CA SER A 269 -15.87 -5.86 -6.89
C SER A 269 -16.44 -4.49 -6.46
N SER A 270 -17.68 -4.46 -5.95
CA SER A 270 -18.25 -3.28 -5.27
C SER A 270 -17.99 -3.24 -3.75
N VAL A 271 -17.39 -4.29 -3.18
CA VAL A 271 -17.02 -4.38 -1.76
C VAL A 271 -15.56 -3.98 -1.58
N LEU A 272 -15.34 -2.74 -1.10
CA LEU A 272 -14.04 -2.07 -1.20
C LEU A 272 -12.86 -2.83 -0.56
N HIS A 273 -13.07 -3.41 0.62
CA HIS A 273 -12.09 -4.25 1.34
C HIS A 273 -12.58 -5.70 1.45
N TYR A 274 -12.95 -6.30 0.31
CA TYR A 274 -13.24 -7.75 0.20
C TYR A 274 -12.00 -8.60 0.56
N GLY A 275 -12.12 -9.92 0.67
CA GLY A 275 -10.98 -10.83 0.93
C GLY A 275 -10.64 -11.06 2.41
N HIS A 276 -11.25 -10.32 3.34
CA HIS A 276 -11.12 -10.60 4.77
C HIS A 276 -11.78 -11.93 5.16
N ALA A 277 -11.54 -12.39 6.39
CA ALA A 277 -11.93 -13.73 6.85
C ALA A 277 -13.42 -14.11 6.71
N ALA A 278 -14.34 -13.13 6.64
CA ALA A 278 -15.78 -13.40 6.47
C ALA A 278 -16.26 -13.25 5.02
N ALA A 279 -15.37 -12.86 4.11
CA ALA A 279 -15.58 -12.77 2.67
C ALA A 279 -14.27 -13.18 1.96
N PRO A 280 -13.83 -14.45 2.12
CA PRO A 280 -12.40 -14.81 2.09
C PRO A 280 -11.90 -15.19 0.68
N ASN A 281 -12.21 -14.39 -0.34
CA ASN A 281 -11.82 -14.66 -1.72
C ASN A 281 -12.26 -16.05 -2.21
N ASP A 282 -13.52 -16.45 -2.00
CA ASP A 282 -14.00 -17.80 -2.28
C ASP A 282 -15.08 -17.89 -3.38
N ARG A 283 -15.40 -16.79 -4.07
CA ARG A 283 -16.30 -16.82 -5.22
C ARG A 283 -15.62 -17.47 -6.43
N THR A 284 -16.42 -18.11 -7.26
CA THR A 284 -15.98 -18.65 -8.55
C THR A 284 -16.10 -17.57 -9.63
N PHE A 285 -15.09 -17.46 -10.48
CA PHE A 285 -15.07 -16.57 -11.63
C PHE A 285 -16.09 -17.02 -12.67
N MET A 286 -17.02 -16.13 -13.02
CA MET A 286 -18.04 -16.39 -14.04
C MET A 286 -17.69 -15.69 -15.35
N ASP A 287 -18.16 -16.24 -16.46
CA ASP A 287 -18.05 -15.58 -17.75
C ASP A 287 -18.82 -14.24 -17.73
N GLY A 288 -18.19 -13.18 -18.24
CA GLY A 288 -18.73 -11.83 -18.22
C GLY A 288 -18.49 -11.02 -16.94
N ASP A 289 -17.93 -11.62 -15.87
CA ASP A 289 -17.58 -10.86 -14.67
C ASP A 289 -16.47 -9.83 -14.94
N MET A 290 -16.54 -8.70 -14.25
CA MET A 290 -15.36 -7.86 -13.99
C MET A 290 -14.60 -8.42 -12.79
N ALA A 291 -13.29 -8.46 -12.89
CA ALA A 291 -12.38 -8.68 -11.78
C ALA A 291 -11.83 -7.32 -11.30
N LEU A 292 -11.67 -7.17 -10.00
CA LEU A 292 -10.97 -6.08 -9.33
C LEU A 292 -10.03 -6.73 -8.31
N LEU A 293 -8.75 -6.70 -8.62
CA LEU A 293 -7.71 -7.31 -7.82
C LEU A 293 -6.79 -6.23 -7.28
N ASP A 294 -6.83 -6.07 -5.97
CA ASP A 294 -6.09 -5.07 -5.20
C ASP A 294 -5.14 -5.81 -4.26
N MET A 295 -3.85 -5.79 -4.62
CA MET A 295 -2.79 -6.57 -3.99
C MET A 295 -1.43 -5.88 -4.11
N GLY A 296 -0.64 -5.93 -3.03
CA GLY A 296 0.66 -5.27 -2.97
C GLY A 296 1.66 -5.95 -2.05
N ALA A 297 2.90 -6.14 -2.54
CA ALA A 297 3.97 -6.80 -1.80
C ALA A 297 4.67 -5.85 -0.80
N GLU A 298 5.22 -6.43 0.27
CA GLU A 298 6.09 -5.72 1.22
C GLU A 298 7.53 -6.27 1.11
N TYR A 299 8.50 -5.37 0.80
CA TYR A 299 9.92 -5.69 0.80
C TYR A 299 10.68 -4.83 1.81
N TYR A 300 11.31 -5.48 2.79
CA TYR A 300 12.01 -4.80 3.90
C TYR A 300 11.14 -3.72 4.57
N PHE A 301 9.89 -4.08 4.89
CA PHE A 301 8.87 -3.23 5.50
C PHE A 301 8.25 -2.17 4.59
N TYR A 302 8.82 -1.86 3.43
CA TYR A 302 8.24 -0.90 2.48
C TYR A 302 7.28 -1.60 1.53
N GLY A 303 6.08 -1.07 1.40
CA GLY A 303 5.00 -1.66 0.61
C GLY A 303 4.81 -1.03 -0.78
N SER A 304 4.00 -1.71 -1.57
CA SER A 304 3.31 -1.17 -2.74
C SER A 304 1.80 -1.37 -2.57
N ASP A 305 0.98 -0.61 -3.28
CA ASP A 305 -0.47 -0.74 -3.31
C ASP A 305 -0.98 -0.61 -4.75
N ILE A 306 -1.49 -1.71 -5.33
CA ILE A 306 -1.81 -1.75 -6.76
C ILE A 306 -3.13 -2.48 -6.95
N THR A 307 -4.07 -1.78 -7.60
CA THR A 307 -5.32 -2.33 -8.08
C THR A 307 -5.34 -2.44 -9.60
N CYS A 308 -5.67 -3.64 -10.10
CA CYS A 308 -5.96 -3.93 -11.49
C CYS A 308 -7.42 -4.40 -11.65
N SER A 309 -8.17 -3.75 -12.55
CA SER A 309 -9.49 -4.25 -12.99
C SER A 309 -9.45 -4.74 -14.43
N PHE A 310 -10.10 -5.87 -14.70
CA PHE A 310 -10.11 -6.49 -16.03
C PHE A 310 -11.27 -7.49 -16.19
N PRO A 311 -11.74 -7.80 -17.40
CA PRO A 311 -12.79 -8.79 -17.64
C PRO A 311 -12.24 -10.20 -17.42
N VAL A 312 -12.92 -11.02 -16.63
CA VAL A 312 -12.49 -12.39 -16.31
C VAL A 312 -12.22 -13.25 -17.56
N ASN A 313 -13.02 -13.07 -18.61
CA ASN A 313 -12.88 -13.80 -19.87
C ASN A 313 -11.89 -13.17 -20.86
N GLY A 314 -11.18 -12.11 -20.46
CA GLY A 314 -10.18 -11.44 -21.28
C GLY A 314 -10.72 -10.52 -22.38
N LYS A 315 -12.03 -10.21 -22.40
CA LYS A 315 -12.64 -9.31 -23.39
C LYS A 315 -13.63 -8.33 -22.77
N PHE A 316 -13.38 -7.03 -22.92
CA PHE A 316 -14.29 -6.02 -22.39
C PHE A 316 -15.56 -5.94 -23.24
N THR A 317 -16.72 -6.02 -22.59
CA THR A 317 -18.00 -5.61 -23.18
C THR A 317 -18.07 -4.09 -23.35
N ALA A 318 -19.10 -3.60 -24.05
CA ALA A 318 -19.30 -2.16 -24.23
C ALA A 318 -19.53 -1.43 -22.89
N ASP A 319 -20.37 -1.98 -22.01
CA ASP A 319 -20.66 -1.41 -20.69
C ASP A 319 -19.41 -1.48 -19.77
N GLN A 320 -18.66 -2.59 -19.78
CA GLN A 320 -17.38 -2.70 -19.05
C GLN A 320 -16.36 -1.67 -19.54
N ARG A 321 -16.21 -1.50 -20.85
CA ARG A 321 -15.29 -0.53 -21.45
C ARG A 321 -15.66 0.91 -21.10
N LEU A 322 -16.96 1.22 -21.06
CA LEU A 322 -17.46 2.54 -20.68
C LEU A 322 -17.02 2.89 -19.24
N ILE A 323 -17.28 2.02 -18.27
CA ILE A 323 -16.95 2.27 -16.86
C ILE A 323 -15.44 2.22 -16.64
N TYR A 324 -14.76 1.25 -17.24
CA TYR A 324 -13.32 1.13 -17.12
C TYR A 324 -12.59 2.39 -17.61
N ASN A 325 -12.94 2.88 -18.80
CA ASN A 325 -12.32 4.07 -19.35
C ASN A 325 -12.69 5.34 -18.56
N ALA A 326 -13.88 5.42 -17.95
CA ALA A 326 -14.22 6.52 -17.05
C ALA A 326 -13.24 6.62 -15.87
N VAL A 327 -12.89 5.48 -15.27
CA VAL A 327 -11.93 5.42 -14.16
C VAL A 327 -10.50 5.66 -14.66
N LEU A 328 -10.13 5.14 -15.82
CA LEU A 328 -8.81 5.36 -16.43
C LEU A 328 -8.59 6.85 -16.76
N ASP A 329 -9.59 7.52 -17.32
CA ASP A 329 -9.55 8.95 -17.63
C ASP A 329 -9.40 9.78 -16.34
N ALA A 330 -10.10 9.40 -15.26
CA ALA A 330 -9.99 10.06 -13.95
C ALA A 330 -8.58 9.87 -13.36
N HIS A 331 -8.06 8.65 -13.39
CA HIS A 331 -6.71 8.31 -12.93
C HIS A 331 -5.65 9.12 -13.67
N ASN A 332 -5.70 9.11 -15.00
CA ASN A 332 -4.75 9.84 -15.84
C ASN A 332 -4.86 11.36 -15.66
N SER A 333 -6.07 11.89 -15.48
CA SER A 333 -6.30 13.31 -15.22
C SER A 333 -5.71 13.76 -13.88
N VAL A 334 -5.85 12.94 -12.83
CA VAL A 334 -5.23 13.20 -11.53
C VAL A 334 -3.72 13.21 -11.65
N ILE A 335 -3.12 12.14 -12.20
CA ILE A 335 -1.66 12.04 -12.35
C ILE A 335 -1.10 13.22 -13.15
N ALA A 336 -1.76 13.62 -14.23
CA ALA A 336 -1.34 14.76 -15.05
C ALA A 336 -1.40 16.10 -14.30
N ALA A 337 -2.27 16.23 -13.30
CA ALA A 337 -2.43 17.44 -12.50
C ALA A 337 -1.53 17.48 -11.24
N MET A 338 -0.96 16.33 -10.83
CA MET A 338 -0.15 16.22 -9.63
C MET A 338 1.18 16.97 -9.74
N LYS A 339 1.44 17.85 -8.78
CA LYS A 339 2.71 18.53 -8.56
C LYS A 339 2.71 19.14 -7.14
N PRO A 340 3.87 19.58 -6.62
CA PRO A 340 3.94 20.26 -5.34
C PRO A 340 2.99 21.47 -5.26
N GLY A 341 2.35 21.65 -4.10
CA GLY A 341 1.39 22.72 -3.80
C GLY A 341 -0.06 22.43 -4.23
N VAL A 342 -0.33 21.31 -4.92
CA VAL A 342 -1.70 20.92 -5.26
C VAL A 342 -2.41 20.34 -4.03
N ASN A 343 -3.59 20.83 -3.71
CA ASN A 343 -4.43 20.31 -2.63
C ASN A 343 -5.07 18.97 -3.02
N TRP A 344 -4.91 17.94 -2.18
CA TRP A 344 -5.43 16.59 -2.46
C TRP A 344 -6.96 16.51 -2.55
N ILE A 345 -7.68 17.37 -1.83
CA ILE A 345 -9.16 17.47 -1.94
C ILE A 345 -9.56 17.87 -3.36
N ASN A 346 -8.80 18.75 -4.01
CA ASN A 346 -9.10 19.17 -5.38
C ASN A 346 -8.86 18.04 -6.38
N MET A 347 -7.89 17.16 -6.12
CA MET A 347 -7.66 15.97 -6.95
C MET A 347 -8.82 14.98 -6.81
N HIS A 348 -9.33 14.76 -5.60
CA HIS A 348 -10.52 13.92 -5.41
C HIS A 348 -11.73 14.46 -6.18
N LYS A 349 -11.99 15.76 -6.08
CA LYS A 349 -13.07 16.42 -6.84
C LYS A 349 -12.85 16.36 -8.36
N LEU A 350 -11.59 16.40 -8.82
CA LEU A 350 -11.27 16.22 -10.23
C LEU A 350 -11.64 14.82 -10.71
N ALA A 351 -11.26 13.77 -9.96
CA ALA A 351 -11.60 12.38 -10.30
C ALA A 351 -13.12 12.17 -10.36
N GLU A 352 -13.86 12.62 -9.34
CA GLU A 352 -15.32 12.54 -9.31
C GLU A 352 -15.95 13.24 -10.53
N LYS A 353 -15.47 14.44 -10.87
CA LYS A 353 -15.99 15.20 -12.01
C LYS A 353 -15.80 14.43 -13.31
N VAL A 354 -14.61 13.87 -13.55
CA VAL A 354 -14.31 13.10 -14.77
C VAL A 354 -15.18 11.85 -14.86
N ILE A 355 -15.38 11.13 -13.74
CA ILE A 355 -16.27 9.97 -13.68
C ILE A 355 -17.72 10.37 -14.02
N LEU A 356 -18.24 11.43 -13.40
CA LEU A 356 -19.60 11.91 -13.66
C LEU A 356 -19.78 12.35 -15.13
N GLU A 357 -18.80 13.02 -15.73
CA GLU A 357 -18.83 13.40 -17.15
C GLU A 357 -18.92 12.18 -18.06
N ALA A 358 -18.17 11.11 -17.76
CA ALA A 358 -18.22 9.85 -18.49
C ALA A 358 -19.55 9.10 -18.30
N LEU A 359 -20.06 9.01 -17.07
CA LEU A 359 -21.37 8.41 -16.78
C LEU A 359 -22.51 9.18 -17.47
N LYS A 360 -22.41 10.50 -17.56
CA LYS A 360 -23.36 11.35 -18.30
C LYS A 360 -23.29 11.07 -19.79
N LYS A 361 -22.09 10.96 -20.37
CA LYS A 361 -21.89 10.57 -21.78
C LYS A 361 -22.46 9.18 -22.07
N GLY A 362 -22.38 8.26 -21.11
CA GLY A 362 -22.99 6.94 -21.14
C GLY A 362 -24.50 6.89 -20.90
N ASN A 363 -25.15 8.05 -20.67
CA ASN A 363 -26.57 8.19 -20.35
C ASN A 363 -27.02 7.41 -19.09
N ILE A 364 -26.08 7.14 -18.16
CA ILE A 364 -26.35 6.53 -16.85
C ILE A 364 -26.87 7.60 -15.89
N ILE A 365 -26.35 8.82 -16.02
CA ILE A 365 -26.82 10.01 -15.31
C ILE A 365 -27.12 11.15 -16.32
N THR A 366 -27.92 12.12 -15.92
CA THR A 366 -28.39 13.25 -16.75
C THR A 366 -28.42 14.55 -15.96
N GLY A 367 -28.37 15.71 -16.60
CA GLY A 367 -28.39 17.02 -15.93
C GLY A 367 -27.04 17.74 -15.93
N ASP A 368 -26.89 18.80 -15.14
CA ASP A 368 -25.66 19.61 -15.09
C ASP A 368 -24.61 19.02 -14.13
N ILE A 369 -23.34 19.02 -14.55
CA ILE A 369 -22.24 18.43 -13.76
C ILE A 369 -21.92 19.28 -12.52
N GLN A 370 -22.04 20.60 -12.58
CA GLN A 370 -21.79 21.45 -11.42
C GLN A 370 -22.85 21.23 -10.34
N ASP A 371 -24.12 21.08 -10.72
CA ASP A 371 -25.19 20.73 -9.79
C ASP A 371 -24.92 19.38 -9.10
N MET A 372 -24.49 18.37 -9.87
CA MET A 372 -24.11 17.05 -9.32
C MET A 372 -22.92 17.15 -8.35
N MET A 373 -21.90 17.95 -8.69
CA MET A 373 -20.73 18.17 -7.84
C MET A 373 -21.08 18.91 -6.55
N ALA A 374 -21.97 19.91 -6.61
CA ALA A 374 -22.46 20.65 -5.46
C ALA A 374 -23.24 19.75 -4.49
N LEU A 375 -23.97 18.76 -5.02
CA LEU A 375 -24.71 17.75 -4.24
C LEU A 375 -23.87 16.51 -3.91
N ARG A 376 -22.56 16.52 -4.20
CA ARG A 376 -21.62 15.42 -3.92
C ARG A 376 -22.06 14.08 -4.53
N LEU A 377 -22.71 14.10 -5.70
CA LEU A 377 -23.18 12.90 -6.40
C LEU A 377 -22.04 11.93 -6.74
N GLY A 378 -20.81 12.44 -6.94
CA GLY A 378 -19.61 11.64 -7.16
C GLY A 378 -19.38 10.59 -6.07
N ALA A 379 -19.69 10.93 -4.81
CA ALA A 379 -19.53 10.03 -3.67
C ALA A 379 -20.47 8.81 -3.69
N VAL A 380 -21.53 8.84 -4.51
CA VAL A 380 -22.40 7.67 -4.73
C VAL A 380 -21.66 6.59 -5.53
N PHE A 381 -20.81 7.01 -6.47
CA PHE A 381 -20.05 6.12 -7.35
C PHE A 381 -18.61 5.90 -6.90
N MET A 382 -18.04 6.82 -6.11
CA MET A 382 -16.69 6.73 -5.53
C MET A 382 -16.75 7.11 -4.03
N PRO A 383 -17.19 6.20 -3.14
CA PRO A 383 -17.42 6.54 -1.73
C PRO A 383 -16.15 6.60 -0.86
N HIS A 384 -15.02 6.11 -1.37
CA HIS A 384 -13.73 6.14 -0.68
C HIS A 384 -12.90 7.37 -1.07
N GLY A 385 -11.81 7.61 -0.32
CA GLY A 385 -10.84 8.65 -0.67
C GLY A 385 -10.13 8.33 -1.99
N LEU A 386 -9.64 9.36 -2.69
CA LEU A 386 -8.93 9.18 -3.97
C LEU A 386 -7.59 8.44 -3.83
N GLY A 387 -7.04 8.42 -2.62
CA GLY A 387 -5.75 7.83 -2.32
C GLY A 387 -5.18 8.33 -1.01
N HIS A 388 -4.04 7.77 -0.66
CA HIS A 388 -3.42 7.91 0.65
C HIS A 388 -1.90 7.84 0.58
N LEU A 389 -1.23 8.37 1.61
CA LEU A 389 0.21 8.25 1.70
C LEU A 389 0.59 6.76 1.81
N LEU A 390 1.71 6.41 1.17
CA LEU A 390 2.26 5.05 1.15
C LEU A 390 3.73 5.07 1.57
N GLY A 391 4.17 4.05 2.30
CA GLY A 391 5.55 3.90 2.74
C GLY A 391 5.80 2.57 3.43
N ILE A 392 6.15 2.62 4.72
CA ILE A 392 6.30 1.40 5.54
C ILE A 392 4.93 0.80 5.89
N ASP A 393 3.92 1.65 6.03
CA ASP A 393 2.53 1.19 6.15
C ASP A 393 1.82 1.48 4.82
N THR A 394 0.89 0.61 4.41
CA THR A 394 0.04 0.81 3.22
C THR A 394 -0.69 2.15 3.32
N HIS A 395 -1.39 2.35 4.44
CA HIS A 395 -1.89 3.65 4.88
C HIS A 395 -0.85 4.34 5.77
N ASP A 396 0.15 4.97 5.15
CA ASP A 396 1.29 5.61 5.83
C ASP A 396 0.84 6.83 6.66
N PRO A 397 1.45 7.10 7.83
CA PRO A 397 0.94 8.11 8.74
C PRO A 397 1.23 9.53 8.25
N GLY A 398 0.59 10.50 8.90
CA GLY A 398 0.84 11.93 8.65
C GLY A 398 -0.13 12.57 7.67
N GLY A 399 -1.20 11.88 7.28
CA GLY A 399 -2.24 12.45 6.43
C GLY A 399 -3.01 13.62 7.05
N TYR A 400 -3.16 13.63 8.38
CA TYR A 400 -3.81 14.69 9.16
C TYR A 400 -2.93 15.16 10.34
N PRO A 401 -1.89 15.99 10.09
CA PRO A 401 -1.11 16.59 11.17
C PRO A 401 -1.97 17.54 12.01
N LYS A 402 -1.49 17.88 13.21
CA LYS A 402 -2.19 18.81 14.11
C LYS A 402 -2.56 20.11 13.40
N GLY A 403 -3.84 20.48 13.47
CA GLY A 403 -4.38 21.69 12.84
C GLY A 403 -4.99 21.48 11.45
N LEU A 404 -4.81 20.31 10.84
CA LEU A 404 -5.49 19.95 9.60
C LEU A 404 -6.71 19.07 9.91
N GLU A 405 -7.90 19.51 9.50
CA GLU A 405 -9.15 18.78 9.74
C GLU A 405 -9.58 17.96 8.52
N ARG A 406 -10.18 16.80 8.80
CA ARG A 406 -10.81 15.94 7.79
C ARG A 406 -12.16 16.55 7.37
N PRO A 407 -12.40 16.75 6.06
CA PRO A 407 -13.69 17.22 5.57
C PRO A 407 -14.82 16.29 6.00
N LYS A 408 -16.04 16.81 6.12
CA LYS A 408 -17.22 16.03 6.54
C LYS A 408 -18.16 15.68 5.39
N GLU A 409 -17.95 16.25 4.21
CA GLU A 409 -18.76 15.98 3.02
C GLU A 409 -18.60 14.53 2.54
N PRO A 410 -19.65 13.91 1.95
CA PRO A 410 -19.56 12.58 1.35
C PRO A 410 -18.38 12.45 0.36
N GLY A 411 -17.73 11.29 0.38
CA GLY A 411 -16.49 11.00 -0.36
C GLY A 411 -15.25 11.62 0.30
N LEU A 412 -15.29 12.94 0.56
CA LEU A 412 -14.15 13.67 1.15
C LEU A 412 -13.85 13.25 2.59
N SER A 413 -14.85 12.83 3.36
CA SER A 413 -14.67 12.31 4.71
C SER A 413 -13.89 10.99 4.75
N SER A 414 -13.83 10.27 3.63
CA SER A 414 -13.05 9.04 3.48
C SER A 414 -11.60 9.30 3.06
N LEU A 415 -11.21 10.53 2.70
CA LEU A 415 -9.82 10.85 2.34
C LEU A 415 -8.88 10.60 3.50
N ARG A 416 -7.76 9.90 3.27
CA ARG A 416 -6.76 9.67 4.32
C ARG A 416 -5.78 10.84 4.48
N THR A 417 -5.85 11.83 3.60
CA THR A 417 -5.15 13.10 3.76
C THR A 417 -5.91 14.27 3.12
N ALA A 418 -5.79 15.45 3.71
CA ALA A 418 -6.25 16.72 3.12
C ALA A 418 -5.07 17.66 2.81
N ARG A 419 -3.84 17.12 2.77
CA ARG A 419 -2.62 17.91 2.61
C ARG A 419 -2.51 18.45 1.20
N GLU A 420 -1.73 19.53 1.07
CA GLU A 420 -1.09 19.85 -0.19
C GLU A 420 0.03 18.85 -0.45
N LEU A 421 0.16 18.44 -1.71
CA LEU A 421 1.25 17.58 -2.16
C LEU A 421 2.58 18.31 -1.98
N LYS A 422 3.56 17.62 -1.42
CA LYS A 422 4.94 18.09 -1.33
C LYS A 422 5.83 17.15 -2.12
N GLU A 423 6.94 17.68 -2.64
CA GLU A 423 8.02 16.85 -3.16
C GLU A 423 8.40 15.80 -2.11
N ASP A 424 8.73 14.60 -2.59
CA ASP A 424 9.05 13.43 -1.78
C ASP A 424 7.91 12.71 -1.08
N MET A 425 6.65 13.15 -1.24
CA MET A 425 5.52 12.30 -0.88
C MET A 425 5.39 11.13 -1.87
N VAL A 426 5.07 9.95 -1.33
CA VAL A 426 4.54 8.82 -2.10
C VAL A 426 3.08 8.66 -1.71
N ILE A 427 2.19 8.60 -2.70
CA ILE A 427 0.74 8.58 -2.53
C ILE A 427 0.10 7.68 -3.59
N THR A 428 -0.93 6.93 -3.20
CA THR A 428 -1.75 6.18 -4.16
C THR A 428 -2.65 7.12 -4.95
N VAL A 429 -2.92 6.77 -6.21
CA VAL A 429 -3.96 7.38 -7.05
C VAL A 429 -4.90 6.27 -7.46
N GLU A 430 -6.04 6.17 -6.79
CA GLU A 430 -6.93 5.02 -6.86
C GLU A 430 -8.40 5.40 -7.13
N PRO A 431 -8.74 6.21 -8.15
CA PRO A 431 -10.14 6.45 -8.43
C PRO A 431 -10.88 5.14 -8.73
N GLY A 432 -12.16 5.11 -8.39
CA GLY A 432 -13.02 3.97 -8.66
C GLY A 432 -14.46 4.38 -8.97
N CYS A 433 -15.16 3.53 -9.71
CA CYS A 433 -16.57 3.68 -10.04
C CYS A 433 -17.29 2.38 -9.74
N TYR A 434 -18.19 2.41 -8.76
CA TYR A 434 -18.91 1.25 -8.26
C TYR A 434 -20.42 1.45 -8.32
N PHE A 435 -21.14 0.34 -8.48
CA PHE A 435 -22.60 0.32 -8.44
C PHE A 435 -23.06 -0.33 -7.13
N ILE A 436 -22.94 0.43 -6.03
CA ILE A 436 -23.25 -0.06 -4.68
C ILE A 436 -24.72 0.24 -4.36
N SER A 437 -25.56 -0.80 -4.29
CA SER A 437 -27.00 -0.66 -4.01
C SER A 437 -27.31 0.15 -2.75
N ALA A 438 -26.52 0.00 -1.68
CA ALA A 438 -26.70 0.73 -0.42
C ALA A 438 -26.50 2.26 -0.54
N LEU A 439 -25.83 2.72 -1.61
CA LEU A 439 -25.62 4.15 -1.89
C LEU A 439 -26.51 4.64 -3.04
N LEU A 440 -26.65 3.82 -4.09
CA LEU A 440 -27.43 4.15 -5.28
C LEU A 440 -28.93 4.27 -4.97
N ILE A 441 -29.51 3.32 -4.24
CA ILE A 441 -30.95 3.30 -3.98
C ILE A 441 -31.39 4.57 -3.21
N PRO A 442 -30.77 4.93 -2.07
CA PRO A 442 -31.14 6.17 -1.37
C PRO A 442 -30.95 7.43 -2.22
N ALA A 443 -29.91 7.48 -3.06
CA ALA A 443 -29.68 8.62 -3.95
C ALA A 443 -30.75 8.72 -5.05
N MET A 444 -31.18 7.58 -5.60
CA MET A 444 -32.23 7.53 -6.62
C MET A 444 -33.63 7.85 -6.05
N GLU A 445 -33.85 7.63 -4.75
CA GLU A 445 -35.11 7.93 -4.06
C GLU A 445 -35.16 9.36 -3.47
N SER A 446 -34.01 10.01 -3.32
CA SER A 446 -33.92 11.36 -2.76
C SER A 446 -34.55 12.42 -3.68
N SER A 447 -35.35 13.33 -3.12
CA SER A 447 -35.92 14.46 -3.85
C SER A 447 -34.84 15.42 -4.39
N GLU A 448 -33.64 15.42 -3.78
CA GLU A 448 -32.55 16.31 -4.18
C GLU A 448 -31.73 15.76 -5.35
N THR A 449 -31.62 14.44 -5.51
CA THR A 449 -30.68 13.83 -6.45
C THR A 449 -31.32 12.86 -7.46
N SER A 450 -32.54 12.38 -7.21
CA SER A 450 -33.29 11.46 -8.11
C SER A 450 -33.33 11.92 -9.57
N ARG A 451 -33.47 13.23 -9.83
CA ARG A 451 -33.49 13.83 -11.17
C ARG A 451 -32.24 13.58 -12.02
N PHE A 452 -31.13 13.20 -11.40
CA PHE A 452 -29.88 12.96 -12.10
C PHE A 452 -29.73 11.53 -12.61
N PHE A 453 -30.55 10.58 -12.17
CA PHE A 453 -30.36 9.17 -12.47
C PHE A 453 -31.27 8.69 -13.61
N ASN A 454 -30.69 7.98 -14.58
CA ASN A 454 -31.46 7.22 -15.55
C ASN A 454 -31.67 5.79 -15.02
N ALA A 455 -32.79 5.57 -14.33
CA ALA A 455 -33.07 4.30 -13.65
C ALA A 455 -33.04 3.09 -14.60
N ASP A 456 -33.50 3.23 -15.84
CA ASP A 456 -33.49 2.13 -16.81
C ASP A 456 -32.07 1.82 -17.30
N ALA A 457 -31.20 2.83 -17.41
CA ALA A 457 -29.80 2.60 -17.73
C ALA A 457 -29.06 1.92 -16.57
N ILE A 458 -29.31 2.34 -15.33
CA ILE A 458 -28.65 1.81 -14.12
C ILE A 458 -29.00 0.33 -13.88
N LYS A 459 -30.21 -0.12 -14.23
CA LYS A 459 -30.59 -1.54 -14.13
C LYS A 459 -29.61 -2.49 -14.83
N ARG A 460 -28.92 -2.04 -15.89
CA ARG A 460 -27.90 -2.85 -16.58
C ARG A 460 -26.64 -3.09 -15.75
N PHE A 461 -26.42 -2.30 -14.71
CA PHE A 461 -25.19 -2.31 -13.90
C PHE A 461 -25.40 -2.83 -12.47
N VAL A 462 -26.58 -3.37 -12.14
CA VAL A 462 -26.90 -3.83 -10.77
C VAL A 462 -25.92 -4.89 -10.26
N ASP A 463 -25.50 -5.81 -11.12
CA ASP A 463 -24.53 -6.87 -10.80
C ASP A 463 -23.14 -6.60 -11.38
N PHE A 464 -22.88 -5.37 -11.83
CA PHE A 464 -21.60 -4.99 -12.44
C PHE A 464 -20.44 -5.04 -11.44
N GLY A 465 -20.74 -4.73 -10.17
CA GLY A 465 -19.73 -4.51 -9.14
C GLY A 465 -19.08 -3.14 -9.30
N GLY A 466 -17.80 -3.09 -9.64
CA GLY A 466 -17.10 -1.83 -9.90
C GLY A 466 -15.71 -1.98 -10.50
N VAL A 467 -15.10 -0.84 -10.80
CA VAL A 467 -13.73 -0.73 -11.31
C VAL A 467 -12.94 0.19 -10.39
N ARG A 468 -11.70 -0.19 -10.08
CA ARG A 468 -10.68 0.66 -9.45
C ARG A 468 -9.38 0.53 -10.22
N ILE A 469 -8.70 1.65 -10.45
CA ILE A 469 -7.38 1.68 -11.08
C ILE A 469 -6.48 2.43 -10.13
N GLU A 470 -5.52 1.72 -9.56
CA GLU A 470 -4.65 2.27 -8.53
C GLU A 470 -3.19 2.14 -8.88
N SER A 471 -2.49 3.27 -8.80
CA SER A 471 -1.04 3.33 -8.96
C SER A 471 -0.38 4.05 -7.80
N ASP A 472 0.83 3.63 -7.46
CA ASP A 472 1.71 4.31 -6.53
C ASP A 472 2.46 5.42 -7.24
N VAL A 473 2.40 6.62 -6.68
CA VAL A 473 2.94 7.82 -7.32
C VAL A 473 3.86 8.59 -6.39
N TYR A 474 5.07 8.87 -6.88
CA TYR A 474 6.05 9.72 -6.21
C TYR A 474 5.94 11.17 -6.71
N VAL A 475 5.78 12.12 -5.80
CA VAL A 475 5.74 13.56 -6.14
C VAL A 475 7.16 14.11 -6.29
N THR A 476 7.46 14.64 -7.47
CA THR A 476 8.75 15.27 -7.82
C THR A 476 8.68 16.79 -7.63
N SER A 477 9.79 17.52 -7.75
CA SER A 477 9.80 18.99 -7.74
C SER A 477 8.88 19.68 -8.74
N THR A 478 8.58 19.06 -9.90
CA THR A 478 7.80 19.71 -10.98
C THR A 478 6.52 18.97 -11.38
N GLY A 479 6.23 17.82 -10.77
CA GLY A 479 5.16 16.93 -11.19
C GLY A 479 5.13 15.66 -10.33
N CYS A 480 4.90 14.52 -10.95
CA CYS A 480 5.02 13.21 -10.29
C CYS A 480 5.59 12.14 -11.23
N LYS A 481 5.96 10.99 -10.65
CA LYS A 481 6.38 9.77 -11.35
C LYS A 481 5.47 8.63 -10.90
N ASN A 482 4.80 7.99 -11.85
CA ASN A 482 4.09 6.74 -11.60
C ASN A 482 5.12 5.60 -11.44
N MET A 483 5.07 4.89 -10.31
CA MET A 483 5.97 3.80 -9.97
C MET A 483 5.43 2.45 -10.44
N THR A 484 4.11 2.35 -10.62
CA THR A 484 3.39 1.14 -11.03
C THR A 484 3.50 0.91 -12.54
N ASN A 485 3.76 -0.34 -12.94
CA ASN A 485 3.97 -0.73 -14.34
C ASN A 485 3.13 -1.95 -14.75
N VAL A 486 1.82 -1.74 -14.89
CA VAL A 486 0.84 -2.76 -15.34
C VAL A 486 0.11 -2.28 -16.60
N PRO A 487 -0.47 -3.17 -17.42
CA PRO A 487 -1.31 -2.76 -18.54
C PRO A 487 -2.53 -1.95 -18.06
N ARG A 488 -2.81 -0.83 -18.73
CA ARG A 488 -3.90 0.09 -18.36
C ARG A 488 -4.85 0.36 -19.51
N GLU A 489 -4.36 0.43 -20.73
CA GLU A 489 -5.28 0.55 -21.86
C GLU A 489 -6.05 -0.76 -22.02
N THR A 490 -7.34 -0.67 -22.33
CA THR A 490 -8.19 -1.86 -22.50
C THR A 490 -7.61 -2.86 -23.52
N TRP A 491 -6.96 -2.39 -24.58
CA TRP A 491 -6.29 -3.26 -25.55
C TRP A 491 -4.98 -3.87 -25.01
N GLU A 492 -4.26 -3.21 -24.11
CA GLU A 492 -3.07 -3.77 -23.45
C GLU A 492 -3.49 -4.92 -22.54
N ILE A 493 -4.56 -4.73 -21.76
CA ILE A 493 -5.11 -5.75 -20.86
C ILE A 493 -5.56 -6.97 -21.66
N GLU A 494 -6.39 -6.77 -22.70
CA GLU A 494 -6.85 -7.88 -23.54
C GLU A 494 -5.69 -8.63 -24.21
N ALA A 495 -4.63 -7.91 -24.62
CA ALA A 495 -3.44 -8.53 -25.21
C ALA A 495 -2.65 -9.35 -24.18
N VAL A 496 -2.41 -8.80 -22.97
CA VAL A 496 -1.70 -9.50 -21.90
C VAL A 496 -2.46 -10.75 -21.46
N MET A 497 -3.77 -10.65 -21.26
CA MET A 497 -4.62 -11.81 -20.93
C MET A 497 -4.62 -12.87 -22.04
N ALA A 498 -4.46 -12.46 -23.30
CA ALA A 498 -4.28 -13.37 -24.44
C ALA A 498 -2.85 -13.93 -24.59
N GLY A 499 -1.95 -13.65 -23.63
CA GLY A 499 -0.59 -14.20 -23.58
C GLY A 499 0.51 -13.29 -24.15
N ALA A 500 0.21 -12.02 -24.48
CA ALA A 500 1.25 -11.08 -24.90
C ALA A 500 2.24 -10.79 -23.77
N LYS A 501 3.51 -10.57 -24.13
CA LYS A 501 4.54 -10.11 -23.20
C LYS A 501 4.26 -8.67 -22.77
N TRP A 502 4.68 -8.33 -21.54
CA TRP A 502 4.57 -7.00 -20.96
C TRP A 502 5.97 -6.55 -20.53
N PRO A 503 6.38 -5.29 -20.75
CA PRO A 503 5.65 -4.26 -21.50
C PRO A 503 5.49 -4.61 -22.98
N ILE A 504 4.40 -4.16 -23.61
CA ILE A 504 4.21 -4.31 -25.05
C ILE A 504 5.07 -3.26 -25.75
N GLU A 505 6.04 -3.68 -26.56
CA GLU A 505 6.88 -2.76 -27.35
C GLU A 505 5.98 -1.90 -28.25
N LYS A 506 5.94 -0.59 -28.02
CA LYS A 506 5.23 0.37 -28.87
C LYS A 506 6.00 0.54 -30.17
N GLY A 507 5.87 -0.43 -31.09
CA GLY A 507 6.51 -0.39 -32.39
C GLY A 507 6.61 -1.75 -33.07
N LEU A 508 5.50 -2.25 -33.60
CA LEU A 508 5.33 -3.06 -34.83
C LEU A 508 3.88 -3.60 -34.84
N ASN A 509 3.09 -3.18 -35.84
CA ASN A 509 1.68 -3.56 -36.10
C ASN A 509 0.54 -2.73 -35.45
N HIS A 510 0.55 -1.41 -35.67
CA HIS A 510 -0.70 -0.71 -35.99
C HIS A 510 -0.69 -0.33 -37.48
N SER A 511 -0.82 -1.35 -38.34
CA SER A 511 -1.33 -1.12 -39.68
C SER A 511 -2.79 -0.71 -39.54
N GLN A 512 -3.05 0.57 -39.78
CA GLN A 512 -4.36 1.07 -40.18
C GLN A 512 -4.88 0.22 -41.36
N ASN A 513 -5.80 -0.70 -41.07
CA ASN A 513 -6.70 -1.34 -42.02
C ASN A 513 -8.00 -1.60 -41.22
N GLY A 514 -9.15 -1.03 -41.52
CA GLY A 514 -9.48 -0.03 -42.52
C GLY A 514 -10.78 0.64 -42.13
N ILE A 515 -10.84 1.96 -42.31
CA ILE A 515 -12.07 2.70 -42.61
C ILE A 515 -11.64 3.75 -43.62
N ALA A 516 -11.66 3.38 -44.90
CA ALA A 516 -11.56 4.32 -46.00
C ALA A 516 -12.95 4.46 -46.63
N ASN A 517 -13.46 5.68 -46.56
CA ASN A 517 -14.32 6.35 -47.54
C ASN A 517 -15.62 5.66 -47.99
N LEU A 518 -16.74 6.12 -47.44
CA LEU A 518 -18.00 6.27 -48.18
C LEU A 518 -18.57 7.68 -47.96
N HIS A 519 -18.03 8.64 -48.72
CA HIS A 519 -18.73 9.86 -49.10
C HIS A 519 -18.48 10.10 -50.59
N SER A 520 -19.43 9.62 -51.39
CA SER A 520 -19.86 10.19 -52.67
C SER A 520 -21.31 9.80 -52.88
#